data_AF-A0A953WLL4-F1
#
_entry.id   AF-A0A953WLL4-F1
#
_cell.length_a   1.000
_cell.length_b   1.000
_cell.length_c   1.000
_cell.angle_alpha   90.00
_cell.angle_beta   90.00
_cell.angle_gamma   90.00
#
_symmetry.space_group_name_H-M   'P 1'
#
loop_
_entity.id
_entity.type
_entity.pdbx_description
1 polymer ?
#
loop_
_entity_poly.entity_id
_entity_poly.type
_entity_poly.pdbx_seq_one_letter_code
_entity_poly.pdbx_strand_id
1 'polypeptide(L)' 'MMIVVGLTGSIGMGKSTVLKMFEALGAAAWNADDAVHRLYAKGAAGALAVAKDFPEAIVDGAVDREKLA' A
#
# COMPACT_ATOMS: atom_id res chain seq x y z
N MET A 1 -20.35 -7.28 15.36
CA MET A 1 -19.88 -7.79 14.05
C MET A 1 -19.46 -6.57 13.22
N MET A 2 -18.31 -6.58 12.56
CA MET A 2 -17.87 -5.48 11.70
C MET A 2 -18.06 -5.88 10.22
N ILE A 3 -18.60 -4.98 9.40
CA ILE A 3 -18.75 -5.19 7.96
C ILE A 3 -17.49 -4.69 7.26
N VAL A 4 -16.92 -5.48 6.35
CA VAL A 4 -15.76 -5.10 5.53
C VAL A 4 -16.21 -4.96 4.08
N VAL A 5 -15.89 -3.82 3.46
CA VAL A 5 -16.26 -3.50 2.08
C VAL A 5 -14.98 -3.22 1.27
N GLY A 6 -14.83 -3.91 0.14
CA GLY A 6 -13.74 -3.66 -0.80
C GLY A 6 -14.11 -2.56 -1.79
N LEU A 7 -13.32 -1.50 -1.85
CA LEU A 7 -13.45 -0.42 -2.83
C LEU A 7 -12.39 -0.57 -3.93
N THR A 8 -12.81 -0.71 -5.18
CA THR A 8 -11.93 -0.93 -6.33
C THR A 8 -12.34 -0.08 -7.54
N GLY A 9 -11.52 -0.09 -8.59
CA GLY A 9 -11.65 0.71 -9.80
C GLY A 9 -10.30 0.99 -10.46
N SER A 10 -10.30 1.38 -11.74
CA SER A 10 -9.07 1.72 -12.48
C SER A 10 -8.37 2.98 -11.96
N ILE A 11 -7.18 3.27 -12.49
CA ILE A 11 -6.44 4.52 -12.22
C ILE A 11 -7.33 5.72 -12.64
N GLY A 12 -7.36 6.77 -11.82
CA GLY A 12 -8.14 7.98 -12.09
C GLY A 12 -9.66 7.86 -11.88
N MET A 13 -10.19 6.71 -11.46
CA MET A 13 -11.64 6.50 -11.26
C MET A 13 -12.21 7.05 -9.94
N GLY A 14 -11.44 7.85 -9.19
CA GLY A 14 -11.92 8.48 -7.96
C GLY A 14 -11.99 7.58 -6.72
N LYS A 15 -11.32 6.42 -6.69
CA LYS A 15 -11.29 5.53 -5.50
C LYS A 15 -10.93 6.26 -4.21
N SER A 16 -9.85 7.04 -4.21
CA SER A 16 -9.42 7.81 -3.03
C SER A 16 -10.45 8.86 -2.62
N THR A 17 -11.22 9.40 -3.56
CA THR A 17 -12.33 10.33 -3.28
C THR A 17 -13.48 9.60 -2.59
N VAL A 18 -13.88 8.44 -3.11
CA VAL A 18 -14.96 7.63 -2.51
C VAL A 18 -14.54 7.10 -1.13
N LEU A 19 -13.27 6.71 -0.95
CA LEU A 19 -12.76 6.29 0.37
C LEU A 19 -12.90 7.42 1.41
N LYS A 20 -12.53 8.65 1.04
CA LYS A 20 -12.71 9.84 1.90
C LYS A 20 -14.19 10.14 2.20
N MET A 21 -15.09 9.88 1.26
CA MET A 21 -16.53 10.00 1.51
C MET A 21 -16.99 9.00 2.56
N PHE A 22 -16.52 7.75 2.52
CA PHE A 22 -16.78 6.76 3.57
C PHE A 22 -16.22 7.21 4.94
N GLU A 23 -14.99 7.73 4.98
CA GLU A 23 -14.39 8.28 6.21
C GLU A 23 -15.24 9.43 6.79
N ALA A 24 -15.68 10.36 5.93
CA ALA A 24 -16.52 11.48 6.33
C ALA A 24 -17.88 11.05 6.90
N LEU A 25 -18.36 9.87 6.52
CA LEU A 25 -19.57 9.24 7.06
C LEU A 25 -19.31 8.38 8.32
N GLY A 26 -18.06 8.38 8.82
CA GLY A 26 -17.68 7.68 10.04
C GLY A 26 -17.19 6.24 9.85
N ALA A 27 -16.99 5.80 8.59
CA ALA A 27 -16.40 4.49 8.34
C ALA A 27 -14.89 4.51 8.64
N ALA A 28 -14.38 3.38 9.15
CA ALA A 28 -12.95 3.15 9.17
C ALA A 28 -12.47 2.89 7.73
N ALA A 29 -11.42 3.59 7.31
CA ALA A 29 -10.81 3.40 5.99
C ALA A 29 -9.42 2.79 6.09
N TRP A 30 -9.12 1.99 5.07
CA TRP A 30 -7.79 1.40 4.88
C TRP A 30 -7.47 1.41 3.40
N ASN A 31 -6.32 1.97 3.04
CA ASN A 31 -5.84 2.06 1.68
C ASN A 31 -4.68 1.07 1.46
N ALA A 32 -4.83 0.19 0.47
CA ALA A 32 -3.82 -0.79 0.11
C ALA A 32 -2.52 -0.15 -0.41
N ASP A 33 -2.61 0.93 -1.19
CA ASP A 33 -1.44 1.61 -1.76
C ASP A 33 -0.56 2.18 -0.64
N ASP A 34 -1.17 2.81 0.36
CA ASP A 34 -0.48 3.34 1.53
C ASP A 34 0.10 2.22 2.40
N ALA A 35 -0.60 1.09 2.51
CA ALA A 35 -0.10 -0.07 3.24
C ALA A 35 1.15 -0.67 2.58
N VAL A 36 1.17 -0.80 1.26
CA VAL A 36 2.36 -1.28 0.52
C VAL A 36 3.51 -0.28 0.67
N HIS A 37 3.26 1.04 0.57
CA HIS A 37 4.30 2.03 0.82
C HIS A 37 4.94 1.87 2.21
N ARG A 38 4.13 1.65 3.26
CA ARG A 38 4.66 1.40 4.61
C ARG A 38 5.43 0.08 4.70
N LEU A 39 4.94 -0.98 4.05
CA LEU A 39 5.60 -2.29 4.06
C LEU A 39 6.95 -2.26 3.34
N TYR A 40 7.09 -1.41 2.32
CA TYR A 40 8.30 -1.28 1.49
C TYR A 40 9.28 -0.23 2.01
N ALA A 41 8.92 0.49 3.08
CA ALA A 41 9.78 1.48 3.70
C ALA A 41 11.02 0.84 4.35
N LYS A 42 12.02 1.67 4.60
CA LYS A 42 13.30 1.24 5.16
C LYS A 42 13.13 0.47 6.47
N GLY A 43 13.70 -0.74 6.52
CA GLY A 43 13.67 -1.60 7.70
C GLY A 43 12.29 -2.20 8.02
N ALA A 44 11.28 -1.96 7.19
CA ALA A 44 9.97 -2.59 7.34
C ALA A 44 10.03 -4.06 6.93
N ALA A 45 9.12 -4.87 7.47
CA ALA A 45 9.08 -6.31 7.23
C ALA A 45 8.99 -6.67 5.74
N GLY A 46 8.26 -5.88 4.94
CA GLY A 46 8.16 -6.09 3.50
C GLY A 46 9.50 -5.83 2.79
N ALA A 47 10.20 -4.75 3.13
CA ALA A 47 11.52 -4.47 2.58
C ALA A 47 12.55 -5.56 2.94
N LEU A 48 12.52 -6.08 4.17
CA LEU A 48 13.39 -7.17 4.60
C LEU A 48 13.08 -8.48 3.87
N ALA A 49 11.80 -8.78 3.63
CA ALA A 49 11.38 -9.95 2.86
C ALA A 49 11.83 -9.83 1.40
N VAL A 50 11.63 -8.68 0.76
CA VAL A 50 12.09 -8.43 -0.61
C VAL A 50 13.61 -8.53 -0.69
N ALA A 51 14.35 -7.95 0.27
CA ALA A 51 15.81 -7.98 0.30
C ALA A 51 16.41 -9.40 0.31
N LYS A 52 15.67 -10.38 0.85
CA LYS A 52 16.11 -11.77 0.93
C LYS A 52 16.15 -12.43 -0.45
N ASP A 53 15.16 -12.16 -1.29
CA ASP A 53 14.97 -12.84 -2.57
C ASP A 53 15.42 -11.98 -3.76
N PHE A 54 15.36 -10.64 -3.62
CA PHE A 54 15.67 -9.62 -4.63
C PHE A 54 16.54 -8.49 -4.04
N PRO A 55 17.79 -8.76 -3.62
CA PRO A 55 18.65 -7.76 -3.00
C PRO A 55 18.93 -6.54 -3.90
N GLU A 56 18.93 -6.71 -5.22
CA GLU A 56 19.12 -5.66 -6.23
C GLU A 56 17.99 -4.62 -6.25
N ALA A 57 16.80 -4.99 -5.77
CA ALA A 57 15.66 -4.11 -5.67
C ALA A 57 15.67 -3.22 -4.41
N ILE A 58 16.73 -3.29 -3.59
CA ILE A 58 16.85 -2.50 -2.36
C ILE A 58 17.78 -1.30 -2.58
N VAL A 59 17.24 -0.09 -2.36
CA VAL A 59 17.99 1.17 -2.43
C VAL A 59 17.80 1.91 -1.11
N ASP A 60 18.91 2.30 -0.48
CA ASP A 60 18.95 2.94 0.84
C ASP A 60 18.20 2.19 1.96
N GLY A 61 18.00 0.89 1.77
CA GLY A 61 17.31 -0.02 2.70
C GLY A 61 15.80 -0.11 2.51
N ALA A 62 15.23 0.55 1.49
CA ALA A 62 13.83 0.46 1.08
C ALA A 62 13.69 -0.23 -0.28
N VAL A 63 12.48 -0.67 -0.63
CA VAL A 63 12.22 -1.29 -1.94
C VAL A 63 12.12 -0.21 -3.02
N ASP A 64 12.96 -0.35 -4.05
CA ASP A 64 12.85 0.34 -5.32
C ASP A 64 11.94 -0.47 -6.26
N ARG A 65 10.76 0.08 -6.57
CA ARG A 65 9.73 -0.62 -7.35
C ARG A 65 10.11 -0.81 -8.82
N GLU A 66 10.94 0.07 -9.38
CA GLU A 66 11.38 -0.06 -10.77
C GLU A 66 12.43 -1.15 -10.91
N LYS A 67 13.31 -1.30 -9.92
CA LYS A 67 14.33 -2.36 -9.90
C LYS A 67 13.81 -3.74 -9.55
N LEU A 68 12.64 -3.81 -8.91
CA LEU A 68 11.96 -5.08 -8.61
C LEU A 68 11.24 -5.68 -9.84
N ALA A 69 10.98 -4.88 -10.88
CA ALA A 69 10.13 -5.22 -12.02
C ALA A 69 10.84 -6.00 -13.13
#